data_AF-A0A7S2BJT3-F1
#
_entry.id   AF-A0A7S2BJT3-F1
#
_cell.length_a   1.000
_cell.length_b   1.000
_cell.length_c   1.000
_cell.angle_alpha   90.00
_cell.angle_beta   90.00
_cell.angle_gamma   90.00
#
_symmetry.space_group_name_H-M   'P 1'
#
loop_
_entity.id
_entity.type
_entity.pdbx_description
1 polymer ?
#
loop_
_entity_poly.entity_id
_entity_poly.type
_entity_poly.pdbx_seq_one_letter_code
_entity_poly.pdbx_strand_id
1 'polypeptide(L)'
;MYEVIPLGIISVFTPGELELLLCGVSEVNVDEWQASTLYSGGFRSTSPTVIWFWRIVRERLDNEGRSKLLQFVSGTSRVPSGGFKTLQGQDGEIRRFTIERICGGDDEPPRAHTCFNRIDLPTYSSEKILTLV
;
A
#
# COMPACT_ATOMS: atom_id res chain seq x y z
N MET A 1 22.04 -33.06 -1.73
CA MET A 1 22.27 -32.88 -0.29
C MET A 1 21.42 -31.69 0.14
N TYR A 2 20.13 -31.91 0.43
CA TYR A 2 19.21 -30.86 0.87
C TYR A 2 18.73 -31.25 2.26
N GLU A 3 19.31 -30.61 3.27
CA GLU A 3 18.85 -30.70 4.65
C GLU A 3 17.66 -29.74 4.77
N VAL A 4 16.47 -30.31 4.58
CA VAL A 4 15.20 -29.59 4.56
C VAL A 4 14.81 -29.28 6.00
N ILE A 5 14.55 -28.00 6.24
CA ILE A 5 14.16 -27.35 7.51
C ILE A 5 13.28 -28.27 8.38
N PRO A 6 13.61 -28.48 9.68
CA PRO A 6 12.82 -29.32 10.57
C PRO A 6 11.39 -28.79 10.71
N LEU A 7 10.39 -29.63 10.39
CA LEU A 7 8.95 -29.30 10.43
C LEU A 7 8.47 -28.79 11.80
N GLY A 8 9.15 -29.13 12.89
CA GLY A 8 8.81 -28.68 14.24
C GLY A 8 9.03 -27.17 14.50
N ILE A 9 9.83 -26.50 13.66
CA ILE A 9 10.05 -25.04 13.75
C ILE A 9 8.98 -24.27 12.95
N ILE A 10 8.45 -24.89 11.88
CA ILE A 10 7.45 -24.28 10.99
C ILE A 10 6.09 -24.14 11.67
N SER A 11 5.73 -25.05 12.59
CA SER A 11 4.44 -25.03 13.30
C SER A 11 4.31 -23.93 14.35
N VAL A 12 5.39 -23.21 14.65
CA VAL A 12 5.40 -22.11 15.62
C VAL A 12 5.07 -20.77 14.95
N PHE A 13 5.17 -20.70 13.62
CA PHE A 13 4.93 -19.49 12.85
C PHE A 13 3.53 -19.47 12.25
N THR A 14 2.89 -18.31 12.31
CA THR A 14 1.68 -18.05 11.53
C THR A 14 2.02 -18.06 10.04
N PRO A 15 1.05 -18.29 9.13
CA PRO A 15 1.29 -18.28 7.69
C PRO A 15 2.04 -17.03 7.21
N GLY A 16 1.73 -15.86 7.80
CA GLY A 16 2.41 -14.60 7.49
C GLY A 16 3.87 -14.55 7.95
N GLU A 17 4.20 -15.08 9.12
CA GLU A 17 5.58 -15.12 9.65
C GLU A 17 6.45 -16.14 8.90
N LEU A 18 5.87 -17.28 8.51
CA LEU A 18 6.55 -18.29 7.71
C LEU A 18 6.88 -17.75 6.31
N GLU A 19 5.94 -17.01 5.70
CA GLU A 19 6.15 -16.36 4.41
C GLU A 19 7.22 -15.25 4.50
N LEU A 20 7.27 -14.53 5.62
CA LEU A 20 8.27 -13.50 5.91
C LEU A 20 9.67 -14.10 6.07
N LEU A 21 9.77 -15.24 6.79
CA LEU A 21 11.01 -15.99 7.00
C LEU A 21 11.58 -16.58 5.71
N LEU A 22 10.72 -17.05 4.80
CA LEU A 22 11.15 -17.69 3.55
C LEU A 22 11.51 -16.69 2.43
N CYS A 23 10.86 -15.53 2.37
CA CYS A 23 11.04 -14.58 1.27
C CYS A 23 11.81 -13.30 1.65
N GLY A 24 12.09 -13.09 2.94
CA GLY A 24 12.67 -11.84 3.43
C GLY A 24 11.66 -10.69 3.46
N VAL A 25 12.02 -9.60 4.14
CA VAL A 25 11.20 -8.39 4.22
C VAL A 25 11.41 -7.59 2.93
N SER A 26 10.44 -7.62 2.01
CA SER A 26 10.48 -6.73 0.84
C SER A 26 10.25 -5.30 1.32
N GLU A 27 11.30 -4.48 1.31
CA GLU A 27 11.18 -3.07 1.68
C GLU A 27 10.32 -2.31 0.67
N VAL A 28 9.30 -1.61 1.15
CA VAL A 28 8.39 -0.82 0.30
C VAL A 28 9.07 0.49 -0.05
N ASN A 29 9.54 0.61 -1.29
CA ASN A 29 10.13 1.84 -1.82
C ASN A 29 9.03 2.89 -2.09
N VAL A 30 8.88 3.84 -1.16
CA VAL A 30 7.84 4.88 -1.22
C VAL A 30 8.01 5.82 -2.41
N ASP A 31 9.24 6.13 -2.80
CA ASP A 31 9.50 7.06 -3.91
C ASP A 31 9.13 6.43 -5.26
N GLU A 32 9.43 5.14 -5.44
CA GLU A 32 9.00 4.40 -6.63
C GLU A 32 7.47 4.24 -6.66
N TRP A 33 6.86 3.97 -5.50
CA TRP A 33 5.41 3.89 -5.37
C TRP A 33 4.74 5.19 -5.78
N GLN A 34 5.21 6.31 -5.23
CA GLN A 34 4.71 7.64 -5.56
C GLN A 34 4.90 7.97 -7.04
N ALA A 35 6.08 7.68 -7.61
CA ALA A 35 6.37 7.92 -9.03
C ALA A 35 5.51 7.07 -9.98
N SER A 36 5.02 5.93 -9.51
CA SER A 36 4.18 5.00 -10.27
C SER A 36 2.67 5.21 -10.05
N THR A 37 2.29 6.19 -9.21
CA THR A 37 0.90 6.45 -8.83
C THR A 37 0.16 7.31 -9.86
N LEU A 38 -1.10 6.98 -10.11
CA LEU A 38 -2.02 7.82 -10.87
C LEU A 38 -2.86 8.69 -9.94
N TYR A 39 -3.17 9.91 -10.37
CA TYR A 39 -4.03 10.84 -9.64
C TYR A 39 -5.26 11.16 -10.49
N SER A 40 -6.44 11.08 -9.89
CA SER A 40 -7.73 11.23 -10.58
C SER A 40 -8.72 12.04 -9.73
N GLY A 41 -9.89 12.35 -10.27
CA GLY A 41 -10.91 13.18 -9.59
C GLY A 41 -10.52 14.65 -9.45
N GLY A 42 -9.53 15.10 -10.23
CA GLY A 42 -8.97 16.45 -10.14
C GLY A 42 -7.82 16.59 -9.13
N PHE A 43 -7.41 15.50 -8.47
CA PHE A 43 -6.13 15.50 -7.76
C PHE A 43 -4.93 15.51 -8.71
N ARG A 44 -3.87 16.11 -8.22
CA ARG A 44 -2.54 16.13 -8.83
C ARG A 44 -1.52 15.79 -7.76
N SER A 45 -0.30 15.45 -8.16
CA SER A 45 0.82 15.25 -7.23
C SER A 45 1.06 16.44 -6.29
N THR A 46 0.66 17.64 -6.70
CA THR A 46 0.79 18.90 -5.93
C THR A 46 -0.42 19.23 -5.05
N SER A 47 -1.48 18.42 -5.06
CA SER A 47 -2.66 18.67 -4.22
C SER A 47 -2.30 18.49 -2.74
N PRO A 48 -2.78 19.36 -1.83
CA PRO A 48 -2.41 19.29 -0.41
C PRO A 48 -2.65 17.92 0.23
N THR A 49 -3.83 17.33 0.03
CA THR A 49 -4.17 15.98 0.52
C THR A 49 -3.19 14.92 0.01
N VAL A 50 -2.79 14.99 -1.26
CA VAL A 50 -1.84 14.05 -1.87
C VAL A 50 -0.45 14.21 -1.27
N ILE A 51 0.01 15.44 -1.08
CA ILE A 51 1.29 15.72 -0.42
C ILE A 51 1.28 15.17 1.00
N TRP A 52 0.20 15.40 1.76
CA TRP A 52 0.06 14.87 3.11
C TRP A 52 0.03 13.35 3.15
N PHE A 53 -0.68 12.71 2.23
CA PHE A 53 -0.68 11.25 2.10
C PHE A 53 0.74 10.71 1.99
N TRP A 54 1.52 11.20 1.00
CA TRP A 54 2.88 10.73 0.80
C TRP A 54 3.84 11.12 1.94
N ARG A 55 3.60 12.24 2.60
CA ARG A 55 4.36 12.62 3.81
C ARG A 55 4.13 11.64 4.95
N ILE A 56 2.88 11.29 5.24
CA ILE A 56 2.52 10.32 6.28
C ILE A 56 3.13 8.95 5.95
N VAL A 57 3.00 8.48 4.70
CA VAL A 57 3.56 7.18 4.26
C VAL A 57 5.08 7.14 4.41
N ARG A 58 5.78 8.24 4.15
CA ARG A 58 7.24 8.33 4.25
C ARG A 58 7.73 8.49 5.69
N GLU A 59 7.11 9.38 6.45
CA GLU A 59 7.64 9.85 7.74
C GLU A 59 7.01 9.16 8.95
N ARG A 60 5.75 8.70 8.86
CA ARG A 60 5.00 8.14 10.01
C ARG A 60 4.82 6.63 9.92
N LEU A 61 4.82 6.06 8.71
CA LEU A 61 4.75 4.61 8.53
C LEU A 61 6.16 4.02 8.38
N ASP A 62 6.44 3.01 9.21
CA ASP A 62 7.58 2.11 9.03
C ASP A 62 7.28 1.09 7.92
N ASN A 63 8.22 0.17 7.65
CA ASN A 63 8.03 -0.78 6.55
C ASN A 63 6.80 -1.69 6.76
N GLU A 64 6.53 -2.09 8.01
CA GLU A 64 5.35 -2.90 8.34
C GLU A 64 4.06 -2.12 8.05
N GLY A 65 3.98 -0.86 8.50
CA GLY A 65 2.86 0.03 8.20
C GLY A 65 2.67 0.27 6.70
N ARG A 66 3.77 0.42 5.94
CA ARG A 66 3.73 0.56 4.48
C ARG A 66 3.22 -0.72 3.80
N SER A 67 3.65 -1.89 4.25
CA SER A 67 3.15 -3.18 3.75
C SER A 67 1.67 -3.39 4.09
N LYS A 68 1.22 -2.99 5.29
CA LYS A 68 -0.21 -3.00 5.66
C LYS A 68 -1.04 -2.06 4.79
N LEU A 69 -0.55 -0.85 4.54
CA LEU A 69 -1.20 0.09 3.64
C LEU A 69 -1.25 -0.46 2.20
N LEU A 70 -0.16 -1.06 1.72
CA LEU A 70 -0.13 -1.69 0.41
C LEU A 70 -1.18 -2.81 0.33
N GLN A 71 -1.24 -3.68 1.34
CA GLN A 71 -2.26 -4.73 1.43
C GLN A 71 -3.68 -4.17 1.49
N PHE A 72 -3.89 -3.08 2.22
CA PHE A 72 -5.18 -2.40 2.30
C PHE A 72 -5.65 -1.89 0.93
N VAL A 73 -4.74 -1.37 0.11
CA VAL A 73 -5.11 -0.77 -1.19
C VAL A 73 -5.04 -1.72 -2.38
N SER A 74 -4.25 -2.79 -2.32
CA SER A 74 -4.02 -3.72 -3.44
C SER A 74 -4.40 -5.17 -3.15
N GLY A 75 -4.71 -5.51 -1.89
CA GLY A 75 -4.93 -6.89 -1.46
C GLY A 75 -3.66 -7.73 -1.33
N THR A 76 -2.47 -7.18 -1.65
CA THR A 76 -1.17 -7.83 -1.48
C THR A 76 -0.25 -6.99 -0.61
N SER A 77 0.50 -7.63 0.29
CA SER A 77 1.50 -6.97 1.13
C SER A 77 2.86 -6.79 0.44
N ARG A 78 3.01 -7.27 -0.80
CA ARG A 78 4.28 -7.33 -1.54
C ARG A 78 4.22 -6.56 -2.85
N VAL A 79 5.37 -5.94 -3.17
CA VAL A 79 5.60 -5.32 -4.47
C VAL A 79 5.94 -6.42 -5.48
N PRO A 80 5.30 -6.45 -6.67
CA PRO A 80 5.67 -7.38 -7.74
C PRO A 80 7.13 -7.22 -8.16
N SER A 81 7.73 -8.26 -8.75
CA SER A 81 9.12 -8.20 -9.24
C SER A 81 9.36 -7.11 -10.30
N GLY A 82 8.32 -6.69 -11.03
CA GLY A 82 8.35 -5.57 -11.97
C GLY A 82 8.10 -4.18 -11.36
N GLY A 83 8.03 -4.08 -10.04
CA GLY A 83 7.79 -2.83 -9.30
C GLY A 83 6.31 -2.42 -9.23
N PHE A 84 6.07 -1.18 -8.80
CA PHE A 84 4.69 -0.67 -8.57
C PHE A 84 3.89 -0.48 -9.87
N LYS A 85 4.57 -0.40 -11.02
CA LYS A 85 3.92 -0.26 -12.33
C LYS A 85 3.23 -1.55 -12.78
N THR A 86 3.66 -2.69 -12.24
CA THR A 86 3.13 -4.02 -12.55
C THR A 86 2.24 -4.56 -11.43
N LEU A 87 1.72 -3.69 -10.56
CA LEU A 87 0.71 -4.10 -9.58
C LEU A 87 -0.48 -4.75 -10.29
N GLN A 88 -0.95 -5.87 -9.76
CA GLN A 88 -2.09 -6.60 -10.29
C GLN A 88 -3.31 -6.31 -9.43
N GLY A 89 -4.48 -6.13 -10.06
CA GLY A 89 -5.76 -6.15 -9.35
C GLY A 89 -6.14 -7.57 -8.97
N GLN A 90 -7.25 -7.74 -8.25
CA GLN A 90 -7.75 -9.07 -7.86
C GLN A 90 -8.10 -9.99 -9.04
N ASP A 91 -8.40 -9.42 -10.21
CA ASP A 91 -8.67 -10.15 -11.45
C ASP A 91 -7.38 -10.52 -12.23
N GLY A 92 -6.20 -10.20 -11.69
CA GLY A 92 -4.90 -10.48 -12.29
C GLY A 92 -4.45 -9.46 -13.35
N GLU A 93 -5.31 -8.50 -13.69
CA GLU A 93 -4.97 -7.42 -14.64
C GLU A 93 -4.00 -6.43 -14.03
N ILE A 94 -3.04 -5.95 -14.84
CA ILE A 94 -2.07 -4.95 -14.38
C ILE A 94 -2.77 -3.60 -14.23
N ARG A 95 -2.81 -3.09 -12.99
CA ARG A 95 -3.38 -1.79 -12.63
C ARG A 95 -2.46 -1.05 -11.67
N ARG A 96 -2.11 0.18 -12.04
CA ARG A 96 -1.32 1.07 -11.19
C ARG A 96 -2.12 1.53 -9.99
N PHE A 97 -1.42 1.76 -8.89
CA PHE A 97 -2.02 2.40 -7.73
C PHE A 97 -2.59 3.78 -8.11
N THR A 98 -3.82 4.06 -7.69
CA THR A 98 -4.53 5.31 -8.02
C THR A 98 -5.05 5.99 -6.77
N ILE A 99 -4.80 7.29 -6.64
CA ILE A 99 -5.44 8.15 -5.63
C ILE A 99 -6.55 8.95 -6.31
N GLU A 100 -7.80 8.68 -5.93
CA GLU A 100 -8.99 9.33 -6.46
C GLU A 100 -9.52 10.37 -5.47
N ARG A 101 -9.87 11.56 -5.97
CA ARG A 101 -10.59 12.54 -5.16
C ARG A 101 -12.07 12.17 -5.12
N ILE A 102 -12.63 12.12 -3.92
CA ILE A 102 -14.09 12.01 -3.71
C ILE A 102 -14.67 13.28 -3.11
N CYS A 103 -15.98 13.47 -3.31
CA CYS A 103 -16.73 14.49 -2.58
C CYS A 103 -16.78 14.12 -1.10
N GLY A 104 -16.62 15.10 -0.22
CA GLY A 104 -16.58 14.90 1.22
C GLY A 104 -15.63 15.89 1.89
N GLY A 105 -15.39 15.68 3.17
CA GLY A 105 -14.52 16.52 3.97
C GLY A 105 -13.89 15.74 5.12
N ASP A 106 -13.66 16.44 6.23
CA ASP A 106 -12.86 15.94 7.34
C ASP A 106 -13.42 14.72 8.06
N ASP A 107 -14.74 14.53 8.03
CA ASP A 107 -15.42 13.42 8.70
C ASP A 107 -15.43 12.11 7.89
N GLU A 108 -15.00 12.16 6.62
CA GLU A 108 -15.05 11.01 5.72
C GLU A 108 -13.71 10.23 5.74
N PRO A 109 -13.70 8.94 6.12
CA PRO A 109 -12.47 8.16 6.15
C PRO A 109 -11.95 7.83 4.75
N PRO A 110 -10.63 7.56 4.61
CA PRO A 110 -10.09 6.95 3.40
C PRO A 110 -10.75 5.61 3.08
N ARG A 111 -11.09 5.39 1.81
CA ARG A 111 -11.70 4.12 1.36
C ARG A 111 -10.81 3.46 0.32
N ALA A 112 -10.57 2.15 0.44
CA ALA A 112 -9.80 1.41 -0.55
C ALA A 112 -10.68 0.51 -1.40
N HIS A 113 -10.29 0.38 -2.67
CA HIS A 113 -10.87 -0.54 -3.64
C HIS A 113 -9.75 -1.43 -4.18
N THR A 114 -9.53 -2.55 -3.48
CA THR A 114 -8.43 -3.50 -3.75
C THR A 114 -8.47 -4.08 -5.16
N CYS A 115 -9.66 -4.31 -5.74
CA CYS A 115 -9.80 -4.78 -7.12
C CYS A 115 -9.14 -3.86 -8.16
N PHE A 116 -9.01 -2.56 -7.83
CA PHE A 116 -8.52 -1.53 -8.73
C PHE A 116 -7.22 -0.87 -8.27
N ASN A 117 -6.60 -1.37 -7.19
CA ASN A 117 -5.44 -0.72 -6.57
C ASN A 117 -5.71 0.77 -6.29
N ARG A 118 -6.90 1.11 -5.77
CA ARG A 118 -7.35 2.50 -5.64
C ARG A 118 -7.62 2.88 -4.19
N ILE A 119 -7.22 4.08 -3.81
CA ILE A 119 -7.66 4.73 -2.57
C ILE A 119 -8.42 6.02 -2.91
N ASP A 120 -9.55 6.19 -2.26
CA ASP A 120 -10.44 7.33 -2.40
C ASP A 120 -10.22 8.24 -1.19
N LEU A 121 -9.83 9.49 -1.44
CA LEU A 121 -9.57 10.49 -0.41
C LEU A 121 -10.44 11.74 -0.63
N PRO A 122 -11.13 12.24 0.41
CA PRO A 122 -11.77 13.55 0.36
C PRO A 122 -10.73 14.68 0.45
N THR A 123 -11.19 15.92 0.26
CA THR A 123 -10.36 17.10 0.50
C THR A 123 -10.33 17.43 1.99
N TYR A 124 -9.34 16.87 2.70
CA TYR A 124 -9.07 17.21 4.09
C TYR A 124 -8.62 18.67 4.25
N SER A 125 -8.98 19.30 5.36
CA SER A 125 -8.53 20.65 5.73
C SER A 125 -7.14 20.66 6.37
N SER A 126 -6.68 19.51 6.89
CA SER A 126 -5.39 19.38 7.58
C SER A 126 -4.83 17.97 7.48
N GLU A 127 -3.49 17.85 7.43
CA GLU A 127 -2.78 16.56 7.50
C GLU A 127 -3.15 15.76 8.74
N LYS A 128 -3.40 16.42 9.88
CA LYS A 128 -3.69 15.72 11.15
C LYS A 128 -4.98 14.90 11.09
N ILE A 129 -5.88 15.24 10.17
CA ILE A 129 -7.17 14.59 10.00
C ILE A 129 -7.01 13.35 9.13
N LEU A 130 -6.12 13.42 8.13
CA LEU A 130 -5.77 12.28 7.29
C LEU A 130 -5.09 11.20 8.15
N THR A 131 -5.88 10.21 8.53
CA THR A 131 -5.41 9.04 9.28
C THR A 131 -5.33 7.86 8.34
N LEU A 132 -4.12 7.33 8.16
CA LEU A 132 -3.87 6.07 7.46
C LEU A 132 -3.71 4.95 8.50
N VAL A 133 -4.05 3.71 8.10
CA VAL A 133 -4.03 2.46 8.89
C VAL A 133 -3.21 2.46 10.18
#